data_AF-A0A7C5UP14-F1
#
_entry.id   AF-A0A7C5UP14-F1
#
_cell.length_a   1.000
_cell.length_b   1.000
_cell.length_c   1.000
_cell.angle_alpha   90.00
_cell.angle_beta   90.00
_cell.angle_gamma   90.00
#
_symmetry.space_group_name_H-M   'P 1'
#
loop_
_entity.id
_entity.type
_entity.pdbx_description
1 polymer ?
#
loop_
_entity_poly.entity_id
_entity_poly.type
_entity_poly.pdbx_seq_one_letter_code
_entity_poly.pdbx_strand_id
1 'polypeptide(L)'
;MRFKRIKGFTLIEVMIVIAIIGVLAGIAVPSFLYFSARAKQVEVRGNLGAIYTSYLSYQSDYNTYPDQAEFDLGGGTFNCFNITGFEPKGNLRYGYVCNDVMIYAPAVLWPGPQSAPRSNCGGSNSASQSGFTVIACGNIDGDDSADVWYLDDRKVIRNTDLTGNNCNDIYNFIAESGSCSVIAP
;
A
#
# COMPACT_ATOMS: atom_id res chain seq x y z
N MET A 1 -45.81 20.89 -42.43
CA MET A 1 -44.66 20.10 -41.92
C MET A 1 -45.11 18.67 -41.69
N ARG A 2 -44.50 17.68 -42.35
CA ARG A 2 -44.88 16.27 -42.26
C ARG A 2 -44.09 15.62 -41.13
N PHE A 3 -44.73 15.31 -39.99
CA PHE A 3 -44.08 14.64 -38.87
C PHE A 3 -43.66 13.23 -39.29
N LYS A 4 -42.35 13.00 -39.38
CA LYS A 4 -41.75 11.69 -39.62
C LYS A 4 -42.03 10.84 -38.38
N ARG A 5 -42.82 9.75 -38.52
CA ARG A 5 -43.08 8.83 -37.40
C ARG A 5 -41.75 8.21 -36.96
N ILE A 6 -41.28 8.59 -35.79
CA ILE A 6 -40.14 7.97 -35.13
C ILE A 6 -40.61 6.60 -34.65
N LYS A 7 -39.98 5.53 -35.12
CA LYS A 7 -40.22 4.19 -34.59
C LYS A 7 -39.71 4.17 -33.14
N GLY A 8 -40.61 3.97 -32.17
CA GLY A 8 -40.24 3.79 -30.77
C GLY A 8 -39.74 2.37 -30.50
N PHE A 9 -38.82 2.23 -29.55
CA PHE A 9 -38.38 0.93 -29.04
C PHE A 9 -39.54 0.19 -28.37
N THR A 10 -39.56 -1.13 -28.50
CA THR A 10 -40.58 -1.95 -27.83
C THR A 10 -40.16 -2.20 -26.38
N LEU A 11 -41.13 -2.29 -25.46
CA LEU A 11 -40.83 -2.54 -24.04
C LEU A 11 -40.12 -3.89 -23.84
N ILE A 12 -40.47 -4.89 -24.64
CA ILE A 12 -39.84 -6.22 -24.60
C ILE A 12 -38.38 -6.20 -25.05
N GLU A 13 -38.04 -5.34 -26.01
CA GLU A 13 -36.68 -5.16 -26.51
C GLU A 13 -35.78 -4.55 -25.45
N VAL A 14 -36.30 -3.61 -24.65
CA VAL A 14 -35.57 -3.06 -23.49
C VAL A 14 -35.47 -4.09 -22.36
N MET A 15 -36.50 -4.90 -22.11
CA MET A 15 -36.49 -5.93 -21.05
C MET A 15 -35.44 -7.02 -21.27
N ILE A 16 -35.31 -7.52 -22.50
CA ILE A 16 -34.30 -8.54 -22.81
C ILE A 16 -32.89 -7.95 -22.70
N VAL A 17 -32.69 -6.69 -23.10
CA VAL A 17 -31.40 -6.02 -23.01
C VAL A 17 -30.96 -5.86 -21.55
N ILE A 18 -31.82 -5.39 -20.66
CA ILE A 18 -31.46 -5.27 -19.23
C ILE A 18 -31.24 -6.64 -18.57
N ALA A 19 -31.94 -7.68 -19.02
CA ALA A 19 -31.73 -9.04 -18.53
C ALA A 19 -30.33 -9.55 -18.91
N ILE A 20 -29.91 -9.36 -20.17
CA ILE A 20 -28.57 -9.75 -20.63
C ILE A 20 -27.49 -8.92 -19.92
N ILE A 21 -27.67 -7.59 -19.81
CA ILE A 21 -26.72 -6.72 -19.09
C ILE A 21 -26.62 -7.12 -17.61
N GLY A 22 -27.73 -7.47 -16.96
CA GLY A 22 -27.73 -7.94 -15.58
C GLY A 22 -26.90 -9.20 -15.37
N VAL A 23 -27.03 -10.19 -16.27
CA VAL A 23 -26.23 -11.42 -16.23
C VAL A 23 -24.74 -11.12 -16.44
N LEU A 24 -24.40 -10.27 -17.41
CA LEU A 24 -23.01 -9.89 -17.69
C LEU A 24 -22.40 -9.10 -16.52
N ALA A 25 -23.14 -8.15 -15.95
CA ALA A 25 -22.69 -7.34 -14.82
C ALA A 25 -22.45 -8.20 -13.57
N GLY A 26 -23.30 -9.19 -13.31
CA GLY A 26 -23.15 -10.11 -12.17
C GLY A 26 -21.81 -10.86 -12.16
N ILE A 27 -21.29 -11.23 -13.32
CA ILE A 27 -19.99 -11.91 -13.45
C ILE A 27 -18.84 -10.88 -13.51
N ALA A 28 -19.06 -9.75 -14.19
CA ALA A 28 -18.02 -8.75 -14.43
C ALA A 28 -17.59 -8.00 -13.17
N VAL A 29 -18.52 -7.62 -12.28
CA VAL A 29 -18.23 -6.81 -11.09
C VAL A 29 -17.25 -7.47 -10.11
N PRO A 30 -17.47 -8.70 -9.61
CA PRO A 30 -16.53 -9.32 -8.66
C PRO A 30 -15.15 -9.56 -9.29
N SER A 31 -15.12 -9.92 -10.58
CA SER A 31 -13.88 -10.10 -11.34
C SER A 31 -13.09 -8.80 -11.45
N PHE A 32 -13.77 -7.68 -11.74
CA PHE A 32 -13.15 -6.36 -11.80
C PHE A 32 -12.56 -5.92 -10.46
N LEU A 33 -13.26 -6.16 -9.35
CA LEU A 33 -12.76 -5.85 -8.01
C LEU A 33 -11.47 -6.62 -7.69
N TYR A 34 -11.44 -7.91 -8.02
CA TYR A 34 -10.24 -8.74 -7.86
C TYR A 34 -9.05 -8.24 -8.70
N PHE A 35 -9.28 -7.89 -9.97
CA PHE A 35 -8.21 -7.35 -10.82
C PHE A 35 -7.70 -6.00 -10.34
N SER A 36 -8.58 -5.14 -9.84
CA SER A 36 -8.22 -3.86 -9.24
C SER A 36 -7.34 -4.07 -8.00
N ALA A 37 -7.73 -4.98 -7.10
CA ALA A 37 -6.97 -5.35 -5.92
C ALA A 37 -5.57 -5.87 -6.28
N ARG A 38 -5.49 -6.80 -7.24
CA ARG A 38 -4.22 -7.35 -7.73
C ARG A 38 -3.32 -6.29 -8.36
N ALA A 39 -3.88 -5.34 -9.10
CA ALA A 39 -3.12 -4.23 -9.69
C ALA A 39 -2.49 -3.36 -8.61
N LYS A 40 -3.22 -3.04 -7.53
CA LYS A 40 -2.68 -2.32 -6.36
C LYS A 40 -1.54 -3.11 -5.71
N GLN A 41 -1.67 -4.43 -5.54
CA GLN A 41 -0.61 -5.28 -4.97
C GLN A 41 0.66 -5.33 -5.84
N VAL A 42 0.53 -5.23 -7.16
CA VAL A 42 1.69 -5.19 -8.07
C VAL A 42 2.45 -3.86 -7.92
N GLU A 43 1.72 -2.76 -7.74
CA GLU A 43 2.32 -1.44 -7.50
C GLU A 43 3.18 -1.43 -6.24
N VAL A 44 2.63 -1.91 -5.10
CA VAL A 44 3.39 -1.90 -3.84
C VAL A 44 4.62 -2.78 -3.92
N ARG A 45 4.54 -3.95 -4.55
CA ARG A 45 5.70 -4.83 -4.76
C ARG A 45 6.77 -4.18 -5.63
N GLY A 46 6.37 -3.44 -6.67
CA GLY A 46 7.30 -2.71 -7.52
C GLY A 46 8.04 -1.62 -6.75
N ASN A 47 7.30 -0.82 -5.97
CA ASN A 47 7.87 0.26 -5.16
C ASN A 47 8.74 -0.27 -4.02
N LEU A 48 8.30 -1.33 -3.30
CA LEU A 48 9.14 -2.00 -2.30
C LEU A 48 10.43 -2.54 -2.93
N GLY A 49 10.35 -3.14 -4.13
CA GLY A 49 11.53 -3.56 -4.88
C GLY A 49 12.49 -2.40 -5.20
N ALA A 50 11.96 -1.23 -5.52
CA ALA A 50 12.76 -0.03 -5.76
C ALA A 50 13.42 0.50 -4.47
N ILE A 51 12.72 0.47 -3.33
CA ILE A 51 13.29 0.79 -2.02
C ILE A 51 14.41 -0.19 -1.68
N TYR A 52 14.21 -1.49 -1.90
CA TYR A 52 15.23 -2.50 -1.68
C TYR A 52 16.52 -2.17 -2.45
N THR A 53 16.38 -1.83 -3.74
CA THR A 53 17.54 -1.49 -4.58
C THR A 53 18.23 -0.20 -4.15
N SER A 54 17.47 0.80 -3.66
CA SER A 54 18.06 2.05 -3.19
C SER A 54 18.85 1.87 -1.89
N TYR A 55 18.33 1.03 -0.98
CA TYR A 55 19.03 0.66 0.26
C TYR A 55 20.30 -0.16 -0.01
N LEU A 56 20.26 -1.10 -0.96
CA LEU A 56 21.45 -1.86 -1.36
C LEU A 56 22.51 -0.98 -2.03
N SER A 57 22.09 -0.01 -2.86
CA SER A 57 23.04 0.95 -3.46
C SER A 57 23.76 1.74 -2.36
N TYR A 58 23.01 2.25 -1.38
CA TYR A 58 23.58 2.96 -0.25
C TYR A 58 24.53 2.08 0.57
N GLN A 59 24.14 0.83 0.84
CA GLN A 59 25.01 -0.12 1.54
C GLN A 59 26.31 -0.41 0.76
N SER A 60 26.25 -0.48 -0.57
CA SER A 60 27.43 -0.68 -1.41
C SER A 60 28.41 0.51 -1.33
N ASP A 61 27.89 1.72 -1.16
CA ASP A 61 28.71 2.94 -1.11
C ASP A 61 29.29 3.18 0.29
N TYR A 62 28.52 2.92 1.35
CA TYR A 62 28.85 3.30 2.73
C TYR A 62 29.10 2.13 3.67
N ASN A 63 28.97 0.87 3.21
CA ASN A 63 29.04 -0.37 4.01
C ASN A 63 28.06 -0.43 5.20
N THR A 64 27.05 0.45 5.21
CA THR A 64 26.00 0.52 6.23
C THR A 64 24.67 0.82 5.56
N TYR A 65 23.56 0.42 6.17
CA TYR A 65 22.25 0.92 5.78
C TYR A 65 22.01 2.34 6.33
N PRO A 66 21.08 3.10 5.73
CA PRO A 66 20.75 4.45 6.21
C PRO A 66 20.18 4.36 7.62
N ASP A 67 20.81 5.02 8.59
CA ASP A 67 20.23 5.16 9.92
C ASP A 67 19.17 6.28 9.90
N GLN A 68 18.05 6.02 10.54
CA GLN A 68 16.91 6.92 10.60
C GLN A 68 17.13 8.09 11.55
N ALA A 69 18.06 7.94 12.49
CA ALA A 69 18.49 9.01 13.39
C ALA A 69 19.37 10.07 12.70
N GLU A 70 19.88 9.79 11.50
CA GLU A 70 20.93 10.60 10.88
C GLU A 70 20.40 11.82 10.11
N PHE A 71 19.08 11.99 9.93
CA PHE A 71 18.55 13.12 9.15
C PHE A 71 17.26 13.76 9.69
N ASP A 72 17.44 14.82 10.49
CA ASP A 72 16.43 15.85 10.73
C ASP A 72 16.39 16.80 9.52
N LEU A 73 15.26 16.87 8.82
CA LEU A 73 15.02 17.89 7.78
C LEU A 73 14.87 19.32 8.35
N GLY A 74 14.97 19.45 9.68
CA GLY A 74 14.65 20.64 10.44
C GLY A 74 13.20 20.61 10.89
N GLY A 75 12.96 20.97 12.17
CA GLY A 75 11.61 21.02 12.74
C GLY A 75 11.03 19.67 13.15
N GLY A 76 11.86 18.63 13.31
CA GLY A 76 11.43 17.31 13.81
C GLY A 76 10.77 16.43 12.75
N THR A 77 11.03 16.70 11.47
CA THR A 77 10.53 15.87 10.36
C THR A 77 11.64 14.95 9.88
N PHE A 78 11.44 13.64 10.02
CA PHE A 78 12.38 12.61 9.59
C PHE A 78 11.90 11.99 8.27
N ASN A 79 12.79 11.87 7.26
CA ASN A 79 12.49 11.16 6.01
C ASN A 79 13.67 10.26 5.63
N CYS A 80 13.56 8.95 5.93
CA CYS A 80 14.62 7.99 5.60
C CYS A 80 14.72 7.65 4.10
N PHE A 81 13.75 8.02 3.27
CA PHE A 81 13.83 7.78 1.83
C PHE A 81 14.69 8.82 1.11
N ASN A 82 14.84 10.01 1.69
CA ASN A 82 15.63 11.10 1.12
C ASN A 82 17.10 10.71 0.91
N ILE A 83 17.70 10.01 1.88
CA ILE A 83 19.11 9.56 1.81
C ILE A 83 19.33 8.63 0.62
N THR A 84 18.37 7.73 0.38
CA THR A 84 18.45 6.77 -0.73
C THR A 84 17.95 7.35 -2.07
N GLY A 85 17.44 8.59 -2.07
CA GLY A 85 16.82 9.20 -3.24
C GLY A 85 15.57 8.46 -3.75
N PHE A 86 14.95 7.64 -2.90
CA PHE A 86 13.77 6.89 -3.30
C PHE A 86 12.56 7.80 -3.40
N GLU A 87 11.86 7.71 -4.54
CA GLU A 87 10.54 8.29 -4.73
C GLU A 87 9.63 7.26 -5.40
N PRO A 88 8.43 7.02 -4.88
CA PRO A 88 7.51 6.08 -5.48
C PRO A 88 7.03 6.59 -6.85
N LYS A 89 6.84 5.66 -7.79
CA LYS A 89 6.35 5.99 -9.14
C LYS A 89 4.86 5.66 -9.26
N GLY A 90 4.15 6.48 -10.03
CA GLY A 90 2.74 6.27 -10.36
C GLY A 90 1.77 6.93 -9.38
N ASN A 91 0.51 6.49 -9.44
CA ASN A 91 -0.54 6.97 -8.54
C ASN A 91 -0.57 6.07 -7.31
N LEU A 92 -0.12 6.61 -6.19
CA LEU A 92 0.04 5.88 -4.93
C LEU A 92 -1.27 5.27 -4.46
N ARG A 93 -1.25 3.97 -4.16
CA ARG A 93 -2.36 3.24 -3.51
C ARG A 93 -2.03 2.82 -2.07
N TYR A 94 -0.75 2.78 -1.76
CA TYR A 94 -0.22 2.50 -0.43
C TYR A 94 0.55 3.70 0.09
N GLY A 95 0.48 3.89 1.41
CA GLY A 95 1.40 4.75 2.12
C GLY A 95 2.70 4.00 2.44
N TYR A 96 3.83 4.70 2.33
CA TYR A 96 5.15 4.19 2.73
C TYR A 96 5.54 4.86 4.03
N VAL A 97 5.71 4.04 5.06
CA VAL A 97 6.04 4.50 6.41
C VAL A 97 7.56 4.60 6.52
N CYS A 98 8.04 5.36 7.50
CA CYS A 98 9.39 5.34 8.01
C CYS A 98 9.40 5.86 9.45
N ASN A 99 10.01 5.13 10.39
CA ASN A 99 10.07 5.53 11.80
C ASN A 99 8.69 5.97 12.34
N ASP A 100 7.65 5.16 12.09
CA ASP A 100 6.25 5.46 12.45
C ASP A 100 5.63 6.73 11.82
N VAL A 101 6.32 7.35 10.86
CA VAL A 101 5.84 8.50 10.07
C VAL A 101 5.51 8.04 8.65
N MET A 102 4.31 8.38 8.16
CA MET A 102 3.97 8.21 6.75
C MET A 102 4.66 9.29 5.92
N ILE A 103 5.58 8.90 5.05
CA ILE A 103 6.36 9.82 4.21
C ILE A 103 5.66 10.07 2.87
N TYR A 104 5.25 8.99 2.21
CA TYR A 104 4.52 9.03 0.95
C TYR A 104 3.13 8.47 1.16
N ALA A 105 2.10 9.14 0.64
CA ALA A 105 0.71 8.73 0.78
C ALA A 105 -0.10 9.06 -0.51
N PRO A 106 -1.19 8.34 -0.78
CA PRO A 106 -2.14 8.68 -1.85
C PRO A 106 -2.64 10.13 -1.74
N ALA A 107 -2.78 10.81 -2.89
CA ALA A 107 -3.27 12.19 -2.98
C ALA A 107 -4.76 12.36 -2.58
N VAL A 108 -5.50 11.25 -2.42
CA VAL A 108 -6.84 11.27 -1.86
C VAL A 108 -6.69 11.48 -0.35
N LEU A 109 -6.62 12.74 0.07
CA LEU A 109 -6.72 13.10 1.48
C LEU A 109 -8.12 12.72 1.98
N TRP A 110 -8.20 11.62 2.73
CA TRP A 110 -9.11 11.39 3.86
C TRP A 110 -10.38 12.29 3.88
N PRO A 111 -11.50 11.85 3.28
CA PRO A 111 -12.65 11.50 4.12
C PRO A 111 -13.44 10.32 3.49
N GLY A 112 -13.24 9.10 3.99
CA GLY A 112 -14.01 7.93 3.56
C GLY A 112 -13.72 6.72 4.45
N PRO A 113 -14.64 5.74 4.52
CA PRO A 113 -14.56 4.61 5.45
C PRO A 113 -13.56 3.52 4.98
N GLN A 114 -12.39 3.90 4.49
CA GLN A 114 -11.33 2.98 4.02
C GLN A 114 -10.02 3.24 4.75
N SER A 115 -10.13 3.47 6.06
CA SER A 115 -8.99 3.68 6.94
C SER A 115 -8.48 2.32 7.41
N ALA A 116 -7.37 1.87 6.82
CA ALA A 116 -6.32 1.31 7.67
C ALA A 116 -5.96 2.43 8.66
N PRO A 117 -6.28 2.32 9.96
CA PRO A 117 -6.01 3.42 10.87
C PRO A 117 -4.50 3.66 10.92
N ARG A 118 -4.08 4.92 11.08
CA ARG A 118 -2.65 5.28 11.22
C ARG A 118 -1.95 4.46 12.31
N SER A 119 -2.71 3.97 13.29
CA SER A 119 -2.27 3.00 14.31
C SER A 119 -1.90 1.62 13.74
N ASN A 120 -2.51 1.14 12.67
CA ASN A 120 -2.22 -0.20 12.10
C ASN A 120 -1.01 -0.20 11.16
N CYS A 121 -0.56 0.98 10.74
CA CYS A 121 0.71 1.13 10.02
C CYS A 121 1.89 1.45 10.96
N GLY A 122 1.66 1.44 12.28
CA GLY A 122 2.66 1.66 13.31
C GLY A 122 3.52 0.42 13.51
N GLY A 123 4.40 0.16 12.56
CA GLY A 123 5.59 -0.63 12.80
C GLY A 123 6.77 0.29 12.54
N SER A 124 7.68 0.36 13.49
CA SER A 124 8.93 1.07 13.29
C SER A 124 9.66 0.33 12.18
N ASN A 125 9.72 0.95 10.99
CA ASN A 125 10.82 0.64 10.09
C ASN A 125 12.06 0.88 10.92
N SER A 126 12.84 -0.13 11.21
CA SER A 126 14.09 0.04 11.90
C SER A 126 15.15 -0.25 10.86
N ALA A 127 15.62 0.79 10.18
CA ALA A 127 16.88 0.71 9.46
C ALA A 127 17.98 0.93 10.51
N SER A 128 18.56 -0.18 10.95
CA SER A 128 19.79 -0.23 11.73
C SER A 128 20.96 -0.30 10.76
N GLN A 129 22.16 0.11 11.19
CA GLN A 129 23.39 -0.03 10.40
C GLN A 129 23.62 -1.47 9.89
N SER A 130 23.02 -2.47 10.56
CA SER A 130 23.11 -3.89 10.23
C SER A 130 21.96 -4.47 9.38
N GLY A 131 20.84 -3.75 9.19
CA GLY A 131 19.67 -4.28 8.47
C GLY A 131 18.51 -3.30 8.44
N PHE A 132 17.55 -3.50 7.54
CA PHE A 132 16.40 -2.61 7.41
C PHE A 132 15.11 -3.39 7.21
N THR A 133 14.03 -2.80 7.73
CA THR A 133 12.67 -3.23 7.44
C THR A 133 11.88 -2.04 6.92
N VAL A 134 11.09 -2.25 5.87
CA VAL A 134 10.24 -1.24 5.23
C VAL A 134 8.80 -1.72 5.22
N ILE A 135 7.92 -0.83 5.65
CA ILE A 135 6.48 -1.06 5.75
C ILE A 135 5.75 -0.19 4.74
N ALA A 136 4.84 -0.81 3.98
CA ALA A 136 3.85 -0.14 3.17
C ALA A 136 2.46 -0.58 3.60
N CYS A 137 1.53 0.35 3.73
CA CYS A 137 0.18 0.03 4.20
C CYS A 137 -0.91 0.71 3.36
N GLY A 138 -2.06 0.07 3.27
CA GLY A 138 -3.22 0.57 2.55
C GLY A 138 -4.46 -0.25 2.88
N ASN A 139 -5.56 0.04 2.19
CA ASN A 139 -6.77 -0.77 2.25
C ASN A 139 -7.19 -1.07 0.81
N ILE A 140 -6.95 -2.31 0.37
CA ILE A 140 -7.05 -2.74 -1.02
C ILE A 140 -8.50 -3.07 -1.37
N ASP A 141 -9.20 -3.76 -0.48
CA ASP A 141 -10.51 -4.37 -0.68
C ASP A 141 -11.66 -3.62 0.00
N GLY A 142 -11.33 -2.58 0.77
CA GLY A 142 -12.29 -1.64 1.35
C GLY A 142 -12.96 -2.17 2.61
N ASP A 143 -12.32 -3.10 3.32
CA ASP A 143 -12.80 -3.63 4.59
C ASP A 143 -12.33 -2.78 5.79
N ASP A 144 -12.63 -3.21 7.02
CA ASP A 144 -12.22 -2.49 8.24
C ASP A 144 -10.76 -2.79 8.66
N SER A 145 -10.03 -3.56 7.85
CA SER A 145 -8.70 -4.05 8.13
C SER A 145 -7.66 -3.33 7.28
N ALA A 146 -6.40 -3.38 7.71
CA ALA A 146 -5.30 -2.76 7.01
C ALA A 146 -4.47 -3.83 6.28
N ASP A 147 -4.30 -3.68 4.97
CA ASP A 147 -3.33 -4.45 4.21
C ASP A 147 -1.93 -3.89 4.44
N VAL A 148 -1.07 -4.67 5.10
CA VAL A 148 0.30 -4.28 5.40
C VAL A 148 1.31 -5.18 4.70
N TRP A 149 2.27 -4.53 4.05
CA TRP A 149 3.37 -5.17 3.35
C TRP A 149 4.69 -4.88 4.05
N TYR A 150 5.47 -5.93 4.24
CA TYR A 150 6.80 -5.87 4.83
C TYR A 150 7.83 -6.24 3.79
N LEU A 151 8.93 -5.50 3.77
CA LEU A 151 10.16 -5.82 3.07
C LEU A 151 11.30 -5.80 4.07
N ASP A 152 12.12 -6.82 4.02
CA ASP A 152 13.30 -6.97 4.87
C ASP A 152 14.61 -6.93 4.06
N ASP A 153 15.75 -6.82 4.74
CA ASP A 153 17.10 -6.78 4.15
C ASP A 153 17.43 -8.03 3.31
N ARG A 154 16.77 -9.16 3.61
CA ARG A 154 16.83 -10.42 2.84
C ARG A 154 15.93 -10.45 1.61
N LYS A 155 15.32 -9.33 1.22
CA LYS A 155 14.35 -9.21 0.10
C LYS A 155 13.10 -10.08 0.27
N VAL A 156 12.77 -10.46 1.50
CA VAL A 156 11.55 -11.21 1.79
C VAL A 156 10.40 -10.23 1.83
N ILE A 157 9.40 -10.44 0.96
CA ILE A 157 8.17 -9.63 0.94
C ILE A 157 7.04 -10.43 1.57
N ARG A 158 6.40 -9.88 2.59
CA ARG A 158 5.25 -10.49 3.28
C ARG A 158 4.04 -9.56 3.20
N ASN A 159 2.86 -10.13 3.04
CA ASN A 159 1.58 -9.41 3.11
C ASN A 159 0.81 -9.96 4.30
N THR A 160 0.30 -9.10 5.17
CA THR A 160 -0.57 -9.47 6.28
C THR A 160 -1.75 -8.53 6.33
N ASP A 161 -2.91 -9.11 6.64
CA ASP A 161 -4.10 -8.36 6.95
C ASP A 161 -4.15 -8.14 8.48
N LEU A 162 -4.10 -6.88 8.92
CA LEU A 162 -4.16 -6.55 10.33
C LEU A 162 -5.60 -6.28 10.72
N THR A 163 -6.25 -7.30 11.27
CA THR A 163 -7.58 -7.20 11.87
C THR A 163 -7.45 -6.68 13.31
N GLY A 164 -7.84 -5.43 13.54
CA GLY A 164 -7.83 -4.82 14.89
C GLY A 164 -6.76 -3.74 15.07
N ASN A 165 -6.99 -2.84 16.03
CA ASN A 165 -6.15 -1.66 16.32
C ASN A 165 -4.80 -1.98 17.00
N ASN A 166 -4.26 -3.19 16.82
CA ASN A 166 -3.18 -3.73 17.63
C ASN A 166 -1.88 -3.87 16.83
N CYS A 167 -1.01 -2.87 16.96
CA CYS A 167 0.43 -2.96 16.67
C CYS A 167 1.15 -4.18 17.30
N ASN A 168 0.52 -4.87 18.27
CA ASN A 168 1.13 -6.03 18.92
C ASN A 168 1.25 -7.25 18.00
N ASP A 169 0.41 -7.37 16.98
CA ASP A 169 0.54 -8.46 15.99
C ASP A 169 1.74 -8.23 15.07
N ILE A 170 2.08 -6.96 14.82
CA ILE A 170 3.25 -6.51 14.06
C ILE A 170 4.55 -6.93 14.78
N TYR A 171 4.60 -6.74 16.10
CA TYR A 171 5.77 -7.04 16.93
C TYR A 171 6.07 -8.54 16.98
N ASN A 172 5.04 -9.38 17.10
CA ASN A 172 5.19 -10.84 17.13
C ASN A 172 5.58 -11.42 15.76
N PHE A 173 5.06 -10.85 14.66
CA PHE A 173 5.41 -11.29 13.29
C PHE A 173 6.84 -10.93 12.89
N ILE A 174 7.34 -9.76 13.32
CA ILE A 174 8.74 -9.32 13.09
C ILE A 174 9.71 -10.11 13.99
N ALA A 175 9.30 -10.46 15.22
CA ALA A 175 10.09 -11.30 16.12
C ALA A 175 10.31 -12.73 15.57
N GLU A 176 9.33 -13.28 14.83
CA GLU A 176 9.45 -14.58 14.17
C GLU A 176 10.28 -14.56 12.87
N SER A 177 10.50 -13.40 12.24
CA SER A 177 11.32 -13.27 11.02
C SER A 177 12.82 -13.10 11.25
N GLY A 178 13.26 -12.94 12.50
CA GLY A 178 14.69 -12.91 12.85
C GLY A 178 15.45 -11.71 12.25
N SER A 179 14.74 -10.62 12.00
CA SER A 179 15.29 -9.37 11.45
C SER A 179 14.39 -8.21 11.87
N CYS A 180 14.58 -7.75 13.09
CA CYS A 180 15.03 -6.38 13.40
C CYS A 180 14.97 -6.24 14.93
N SER A 181 16.10 -5.87 15.56
CA SER A 181 16.15 -5.61 16.99
C SER A 181 15.35 -4.35 17.29
N VAL A 182 14.11 -4.52 17.75
CA VAL A 182 13.32 -3.42 18.26
C VAL A 182 13.91 -3.02 19.62
N ILE A 183 14.60 -1.88 19.64
CA ILE A 183 14.90 -1.19 20.89
C ILE A 183 13.57 -0.61 21.36
N ALA A 184 13.06 -1.16 22.46
CA ALA A 184 12.03 -0.54 23.27
C ALA A 184 12.39 -0.80 24.75
N PRO A 185 12.05 0.13 25.65
CA PRO A 185 12.52 1.52 25.76
C PRO A 185 13.98 1.65 26.25
#